data_AF-A0A8A4TC90-F1
#
_entry.id   AF-A0A8A4TC90-F1
#
_cell.length_a   1.000
_cell.length_b   1.000
_cell.length_c   1.000
_cell.angle_alpha   90.00
_cell.angle_beta   90.00
_cell.angle_gamma   90.00
#
_symmetry.space_group_name_H-M   'P 1'
#
loop_
_entity.id
_entity.type
_entity.pdbx_description
1 polymer ?
#
loop_
_entity_poly.entity_id
_entity_poly.type
_entity_poly.pdbx_seq_one_letter_code
_entity_poly.pdbx_strand_id
1 'polypeptide(L)'
;MSNGKKGCVIAGLGCGTMMLVGMGIAGFFMYQQAKAIQEGIENPEPRALELLGTTSLPEGYYAQMAMGVPFVMDVVFLSDRPPSEGEPGPDGLQSQRVFMFMQMKIANIKESELEAFISGEADQSDVLSQSGIQVDQSQVIQRGFFDMEGGKVHYMTQRGEVKFGNNANFNNRDGLSTLFVVHCESDPKVRFGVWFSNDPDPSVPLDQLDVIGTAADPEAFRGLMSHFGFCNAN
;
A
#
# COMPACT_ATOMS: atom_id res chain seq x y z
N MET A 1 33.00 17.97 -56.47
CA MET A 1 31.73 17.50 -55.87
C MET A 1 31.92 16.10 -55.27
N SER A 2 32.22 15.94 -53.97
CA SER A 2 32.08 14.65 -53.25
C SER A 2 32.37 14.73 -51.73
N ASN A 3 31.99 15.82 -51.03
CA ASN A 3 32.19 15.90 -49.57
C ASN A 3 30.89 15.82 -48.74
N GLY A 4 29.71 15.82 -49.38
CA GLY A 4 28.42 15.83 -48.66
C GLY A 4 27.95 14.48 -48.09
N LYS A 5 28.40 13.34 -48.63
CA LYS A 5 27.85 12.02 -48.24
C LYS A 5 28.51 11.38 -47.01
N LYS A 6 29.71 11.80 -46.62
CA LYS A 6 30.42 11.21 -45.46
C LYS A 6 29.89 11.70 -44.11
N GLY A 7 29.30 12.89 -44.05
CA GLY A 7 28.72 13.45 -42.82
C GLY A 7 27.47 12.71 -42.33
N CYS A 8 26.57 12.28 -43.24
CA CYS A 8 25.35 11.56 -42.86
C CYS A 8 25.62 10.17 -42.26
N VAL A 9 26.66 9.47 -42.74
CA VAL A 9 26.96 8.09 -42.29
C VAL A 9 27.52 8.09 -40.85
N ILE A 10 28.36 9.08 -40.51
CA ILE A 10 28.95 9.19 -39.16
C ILE A 10 27.88 9.63 -38.13
N ALA A 11 26.99 10.55 -38.51
CA ALA A 11 25.88 10.98 -37.65
C ALA A 11 24.88 9.84 -37.36
N GLY A 12 24.60 8.99 -38.36
CA GLY A 12 23.73 7.82 -38.21
C GLY A 12 24.29 6.75 -37.26
N LEU A 13 25.60 6.49 -37.31
CA LEU A 13 26.26 5.52 -36.41
C LEU A 13 26.22 5.96 -34.94
N GLY A 14 26.34 7.26 -34.69
CA GLY A 14 26.29 7.82 -33.33
C GLY A 14 24.93 7.64 -32.65
N CYS A 15 23.84 7.99 -33.36
CA CYS A 15 22.48 7.85 -32.81
C CYS A 15 22.10 6.38 -32.57
N GLY A 16 22.45 5.48 -33.50
CA GLY A 16 22.17 4.06 -33.33
C GLY A 16 22.86 3.46 -32.11
N THR A 17 24.13 3.83 -31.87
CA THR A 17 24.88 3.35 -30.71
C THR A 17 24.28 3.87 -29.39
N MET A 18 23.90 5.15 -29.33
CA MET A 18 23.24 5.71 -28.12
C MET A 18 21.89 5.03 -27.83
N MET A 19 21.08 4.75 -28.85
CA MET A 19 19.81 4.04 -28.65
C MET A 19 20.02 2.63 -28.12
N LEU A 20 20.98 1.87 -28.68
CA LEU A 20 21.28 0.52 -28.20
C LEU A 20 21.80 0.51 -26.76
N VAL A 21 22.67 1.46 -26.40
CA VAL A 21 23.15 1.61 -25.02
C VAL A 21 21.99 1.97 -24.09
N GLY A 22 21.12 2.90 -24.49
CA GLY A 22 19.94 3.29 -23.71
C GLY A 22 18.98 2.12 -23.48
N MET A 23 18.69 1.32 -24.51
CA MET A 23 17.87 0.11 -24.39
C MET A 23 18.53 -0.95 -23.50
N GLY A 24 19.85 -1.11 -23.57
CA GLY A 24 20.59 -2.04 -22.71
C GLY A 24 20.49 -1.66 -21.24
N ILE A 25 20.65 -0.37 -20.92
CA ILE A 25 20.48 0.15 -19.56
C ILE A 25 19.05 -0.06 -19.09
N ALA A 26 18.05 0.34 -19.89
CA ALA A 26 16.65 0.18 -19.53
C ALA A 26 16.28 -1.30 -19.28
N GLY A 27 16.73 -2.21 -20.15
CA GLY A 27 16.50 -3.65 -20.00
C GLY A 27 17.14 -4.22 -18.73
N PHE A 28 18.35 -3.77 -18.36
CA PHE A 28 19.00 -4.16 -17.12
C PHE A 28 18.23 -3.69 -15.88
N PHE A 29 17.74 -2.44 -15.88
CA PHE A 29 16.90 -1.92 -14.79
C PHE A 29 15.58 -2.67 -14.67
N MET A 30 14.89 -2.95 -15.78
CA MET A 30 13.66 -3.74 -15.79
C MET A 30 13.90 -5.15 -15.25
N TYR A 31 15.02 -5.79 -15.62
CA TYR A 31 15.38 -7.12 -15.12
C TYR A 31 15.64 -7.12 -13.60
N GLN A 32 16.40 -6.14 -13.10
CA GLN A 32 16.63 -6.03 -11.65
C GLN A 32 15.34 -5.77 -10.89
N GLN A 33 14.46 -4.93 -11.43
CA GLN A 33 13.16 -4.65 -10.81
C GLN A 33 12.27 -5.90 -10.79
N ALA A 34 12.22 -6.65 -11.88
CA ALA A 34 11.48 -7.92 -11.94
C ALA A 34 12.00 -8.92 -10.91
N LYS A 35 13.33 -9.01 -10.75
CA LYS A 35 13.97 -9.87 -9.75
C LYS A 35 13.65 -9.44 -8.32
N ALA A 36 13.68 -8.15 -8.03
CA ALA A 36 13.32 -7.61 -6.71
C ALA A 36 11.83 -7.84 -6.37
N ILE A 37 10.94 -7.71 -7.36
CA ILE A 37 9.52 -8.02 -7.20
C ILE A 37 9.33 -9.51 -6.95
N GLN A 38 9.99 -10.37 -7.72
CA GLN A 38 9.93 -11.82 -7.53
C GLN A 38 10.42 -12.23 -6.14
N GLU A 39 11.56 -11.68 -5.69
CA GLU A 39 12.09 -11.93 -4.34
C GLU A 39 11.13 -11.45 -3.24
N GLY A 40 10.48 -10.29 -3.44
CA GLY A 40 9.47 -9.76 -2.52
C GLY A 40 8.15 -10.54 -2.49
N ILE A 41 7.91 -11.41 -3.47
CA ILE A 41 6.76 -12.32 -3.53
C ILE A 41 7.13 -13.69 -2.96
N GLU A 42 8.33 -14.21 -3.29
CA GLU A 42 8.81 -15.52 -2.84
C GLU A 42 9.20 -15.50 -1.35
N ASN A 43 9.74 -14.39 -0.86
CA ASN A 43 10.15 -14.22 0.53
C ASN A 43 9.78 -12.80 1.04
N PRO A 44 8.49 -12.53 1.30
CA PRO A 44 8.01 -11.19 1.61
C PRO A 44 8.42 -10.70 3.00
N GLU A 45 8.68 -11.60 3.96
CA GLU A 45 8.82 -11.25 5.38
C GLU A 45 9.99 -10.30 5.67
N PRO A 46 11.24 -10.55 5.24
CA PRO A 46 12.34 -9.63 5.51
C PRO A 46 12.09 -8.22 4.99
N ARG A 47 11.46 -8.12 3.81
CA ARG A 47 11.12 -6.84 3.20
C ARG A 47 9.96 -6.15 3.91
N ALA A 48 8.96 -6.91 4.37
CA ALA A 48 7.86 -6.37 5.18
C ALA A 48 8.38 -5.78 6.49
N LEU A 49 9.27 -6.49 7.20
CA LEU A 49 9.89 -6.03 8.44
C LEU A 49 10.67 -4.73 8.25
N GLU A 50 11.48 -4.65 7.19
CA GLU A 50 12.21 -3.43 6.80
C GLU A 50 11.27 -2.25 6.55
N LEU A 51 10.25 -2.45 5.71
CA LEU A 51 9.30 -1.40 5.31
C LEU A 51 8.39 -0.94 6.44
N LEU A 52 8.03 -1.83 7.37
CA LEU A 52 7.21 -1.52 8.54
C LEU A 52 8.06 -0.99 9.73
N GLY A 53 9.39 -1.00 9.61
CA GLY A 53 10.29 -0.56 10.67
C GLY A 53 10.18 -1.40 11.94
N THR A 54 10.03 -2.72 11.80
CA THR A 54 9.85 -3.63 12.94
C THR A 54 10.75 -4.86 12.85
N THR A 55 11.02 -5.51 13.98
CA THR A 55 11.85 -6.73 14.04
C THR A 55 11.04 -8.02 13.96
N SER A 56 9.72 -7.95 14.18
CA SER A 56 8.81 -9.08 14.10
C SER A 56 7.42 -8.64 13.69
N LEU A 57 6.71 -9.47 12.93
CA LEU A 57 5.31 -9.21 12.60
C LEU A 57 4.41 -9.41 13.84
N PRO A 58 3.25 -8.73 13.92
CA PRO A 58 2.26 -8.97 14.96
C PRO A 58 1.82 -10.44 15.00
N GLU A 59 1.46 -10.94 16.19
CA GLU A 59 1.05 -12.34 16.34
C GLU A 59 -0.14 -12.67 15.43
N GLY A 60 -0.03 -13.80 14.73
CA GLY A 60 -1.06 -14.27 13.81
C GLY A 60 -1.13 -13.50 12.50
N TYR A 61 -0.18 -12.62 12.18
CA TYR A 61 -0.02 -12.03 10.86
C TYR A 61 1.18 -12.62 10.12
N TYR A 62 0.99 -12.85 8.82
CA TYR A 62 1.99 -13.34 7.89
C TYR A 62 2.10 -12.39 6.72
N ALA A 63 3.33 -12.04 6.34
CA ALA A 63 3.57 -11.27 5.13
C ALA A 63 3.16 -12.09 3.90
N GLN A 64 2.21 -11.58 3.13
CA GLN A 64 1.78 -12.18 1.86
C GLN A 64 2.56 -11.60 0.69
N MET A 65 2.90 -10.32 0.79
CA MET A 65 3.60 -9.60 -0.26
C MET A 65 4.29 -8.39 0.38
N ALA A 66 5.53 -8.13 -0.01
CA ALA A 66 6.20 -6.89 0.30
C ALA A 66 7.07 -6.50 -0.89
N MET A 67 6.72 -5.41 -1.55
CA MET A 67 7.43 -4.98 -2.76
C MET A 67 7.60 -3.46 -2.79
N GLY A 68 8.71 -3.04 -3.38
CA GLY A 68 8.99 -1.64 -3.66
C GLY A 68 9.12 -1.42 -5.16
N VAL A 69 8.39 -0.43 -5.68
CA VAL A 69 8.64 0.12 -7.00
C VAL A 69 9.58 1.32 -6.80
N PRO A 70 10.84 1.24 -7.27
CA PRO A 70 11.80 2.33 -7.10
C PRO A 70 11.21 3.66 -7.54
N PHE A 71 11.41 4.69 -6.72
CA PHE A 71 10.89 6.05 -6.90
C PHE A 71 9.37 6.19 -6.88
N VAL A 72 8.56 5.14 -6.97
CA VAL A 72 7.10 5.27 -7.02
C VAL A 72 6.47 5.03 -5.66
N MET A 73 6.59 3.82 -5.12
CA MET A 73 5.91 3.43 -3.88
C MET A 73 6.51 2.16 -3.28
N ASP A 74 6.31 1.94 -1.98
CA ASP A 74 6.45 0.65 -1.31
C ASP A 74 5.09 0.17 -0.84
N VAL A 75 4.89 -1.15 -0.87
CA VAL A 75 3.64 -1.80 -0.48
C VAL A 75 3.94 -3.01 0.38
N VAL A 76 3.18 -3.16 1.46
CA VAL A 76 3.19 -4.34 2.32
C VAL A 76 1.77 -4.85 2.49
N PHE A 77 1.58 -6.15 2.31
CA PHE A 77 0.35 -6.87 2.60
C PHE A 77 0.62 -7.94 3.65
N LEU A 78 -0.09 -7.84 4.77
CA LEU A 78 -0.14 -8.86 5.81
C LEU A 78 -1.53 -9.48 5.84
N SER A 79 -1.58 -10.74 6.24
CA SER A 79 -2.81 -11.53 6.32
C SER A 79 -2.75 -12.46 7.53
N ASP A 80 -3.92 -12.88 8.04
CA ASP A 80 -3.99 -13.86 9.13
C ASP A 80 -3.80 -15.32 8.71
N ARG A 81 -3.43 -15.56 7.45
CA ARG A 81 -3.13 -16.89 6.92
C ARG A 81 -1.69 -16.98 6.44
N PRO A 82 -1.00 -18.11 6.65
CA PRO A 82 0.30 -18.32 6.04
C PRO A 82 0.18 -18.30 4.51
N PRO A 83 1.22 -17.84 3.79
CA PRO A 83 1.24 -17.91 2.33
C PRO A 83 1.11 -19.37 1.87
N SER A 84 0.31 -19.63 0.84
CA SER A 84 0.17 -20.97 0.26
C SER A 84 1.44 -21.37 -0.50
N GLU A 85 1.91 -22.61 -0.32
CA GLU A 85 3.06 -23.11 -1.08
C GLU A 85 2.74 -23.16 -2.58
N GLY A 86 3.53 -22.46 -3.39
CA GLY A 86 3.48 -22.57 -4.85
C GLY A 86 2.41 -21.74 -5.55
N GLU A 87 1.59 -20.98 -4.82
CA GLU A 87 0.64 -20.01 -5.39
C GLU A 87 1.05 -18.60 -4.97
N PRO A 88 1.98 -17.97 -5.71
CA PRO A 88 2.28 -16.55 -5.52
C PRO A 88 1.02 -15.76 -5.91
N GLY A 89 0.25 -15.36 -4.92
CA GLY A 89 -1.01 -14.73 -5.26
C GLY A 89 -1.91 -14.38 -4.09
N PRO A 90 -3.00 -13.69 -4.40
CA PRO A 90 -3.94 -13.15 -3.44
C PRO A 90 -4.86 -14.23 -2.87
N ASP A 91 -4.58 -15.51 -3.04
CA ASP A 91 -5.43 -16.57 -2.48
C ASP A 91 -5.36 -16.58 -0.94
N GLY A 92 -4.26 -16.05 -0.38
CA GLY A 92 -4.17 -15.63 1.03
C GLY A 92 -5.17 -14.54 1.44
N LEU A 93 -5.88 -13.92 0.49
CA LEU A 93 -6.95 -12.98 0.77
C LEU A 93 -8.14 -13.67 1.42
N GLN A 94 -8.42 -14.98 1.25
CA GLN A 94 -9.53 -15.63 1.99
C GLN A 94 -9.44 -15.48 3.54
N SER A 95 -8.32 -14.95 4.03
CA SER A 95 -8.15 -14.37 5.34
C SER A 95 -9.32 -13.50 5.83
N GLN A 96 -9.51 -13.56 7.15
CA GLN A 96 -10.49 -12.77 7.86
C GLN A 96 -9.95 -11.39 8.24
N ARG A 97 -8.62 -11.18 8.19
CA ARG A 97 -7.93 -9.96 8.55
C ARG A 97 -6.80 -9.64 7.59
N VAL A 98 -6.90 -8.50 6.92
CA VAL A 98 -5.89 -8.04 5.95
C VAL A 98 -5.38 -6.68 6.38
N PHE A 99 -4.07 -6.52 6.43
CA PHE A 99 -3.43 -5.23 6.66
C PHE A 99 -2.60 -4.86 5.44
N MET A 100 -2.92 -3.72 4.83
CA MET A 100 -2.19 -3.17 3.71
C MET A 100 -1.58 -1.83 4.12
N PHE A 101 -0.28 -1.69 3.90
CA PHE A 101 0.46 -0.45 4.09
C PHE A 101 1.08 -0.01 2.77
N MET A 102 1.02 1.30 2.50
CA MET A 102 1.64 1.92 1.35
C MET A 102 2.41 3.16 1.76
N GLN A 103 3.59 3.31 1.18
CA GLN A 103 4.43 4.48 1.29
C GLN A 103 4.70 5.04 -0.11
N MET A 104 4.26 6.26 -0.39
CA MET A 104 4.49 6.91 -1.67
C MET A 104 5.85 7.62 -1.67
N LYS A 105 6.68 7.33 -2.67
CA LYS A 105 7.98 7.99 -2.88
C LYS A 105 7.87 9.21 -3.80
N ILE A 106 6.95 9.14 -4.77
CA ILE A 106 6.52 10.30 -5.57
C ILE A 106 5.04 10.52 -5.24
N ALA A 107 4.76 11.60 -4.50
CA ALA A 107 3.42 11.92 -4.04
C ALA A 107 2.68 12.75 -5.10
N ASN A 108 1.82 12.07 -5.90
CA ASN A 108 0.77 12.77 -6.65
C ASN A 108 -0.43 13.11 -5.74
N ILE A 109 -0.58 12.37 -4.64
CA ILE A 109 -1.58 12.57 -3.59
C ILE A 109 -0.92 13.34 -2.46
N LYS A 110 -1.50 14.46 -2.03
CA LYS A 110 -0.98 15.19 -0.87
C LYS A 110 -1.48 14.56 0.41
N GLU A 111 -0.62 14.49 1.41
CA GLU A 111 -1.00 14.01 2.76
C GLU A 111 -2.21 14.77 3.32
N SER A 112 -2.21 16.09 3.20
CA SER A 112 -3.32 16.94 3.64
C SER A 112 -4.66 16.61 2.97
N GLU A 113 -4.65 16.11 1.73
CA GLU A 113 -5.86 15.70 1.02
C GLU A 113 -6.41 14.38 1.57
N LEU A 114 -5.52 13.45 1.94
CA LEU A 114 -5.91 12.21 2.62
C LEU A 114 -6.38 12.47 4.05
N GLU A 115 -5.70 13.36 4.77
CA GLU A 115 -6.11 13.76 6.12
C GLU A 115 -7.49 14.40 6.12
N ALA A 116 -7.75 15.35 5.20
CA ALA A 116 -9.06 15.98 5.04
C ALA A 116 -10.15 14.95 4.70
N PHE A 117 -9.82 13.95 3.87
CA PHE A 117 -10.74 12.85 3.58
C PHE A 117 -11.04 12.01 4.83
N ILE A 118 -10.02 11.64 5.59
CA ILE A 118 -10.16 10.85 6.83
C ILE A 118 -10.92 11.62 7.90
N SER A 119 -10.68 12.93 8.03
CA SER A 119 -11.39 13.79 8.98
C SER A 119 -12.84 14.10 8.55
N GLY A 120 -13.20 13.83 7.29
CA GLY A 120 -14.51 14.14 6.73
C GLY A 120 -14.66 15.60 6.28
N GLU A 121 -13.56 16.32 6.10
CA GLU A 121 -13.51 17.69 5.57
C GLU A 121 -13.53 17.74 4.04
N ALA A 122 -13.18 16.63 3.37
CA ALA A 122 -13.17 16.51 1.91
C ALA A 122 -14.05 15.35 1.43
N ASP A 123 -14.71 15.55 0.29
CA ASP A 123 -15.49 14.51 -0.38
C ASP A 123 -14.59 13.48 -1.08
N GLN A 124 -15.17 12.29 -1.23
CA GLN A 124 -14.51 11.01 -1.50
C GLN A 124 -13.87 10.84 -2.89
N SER A 125 -14.33 11.55 -3.91
CA SER A 125 -14.19 11.04 -5.28
C SER A 125 -12.78 11.13 -5.86
N ASP A 126 -11.95 12.08 -5.43
CA ASP A 126 -10.77 12.45 -6.23
C ASP A 126 -9.44 11.97 -5.63
N VAL A 127 -9.36 11.79 -4.31
CA VAL A 127 -8.07 11.53 -3.63
C VAL A 127 -7.68 10.05 -3.73
N LEU A 128 -8.60 9.12 -3.44
CA LEU A 128 -8.32 7.68 -3.44
C LEU A 128 -8.53 7.03 -4.80
N SER A 129 -9.39 7.59 -5.65
CA SER A 129 -9.62 7.05 -7.00
C SER A 129 -8.35 7.06 -7.85
N GLN A 130 -7.45 8.03 -7.62
CA GLN A 130 -6.15 8.11 -8.29
C GLN A 130 -5.19 6.98 -7.91
N SER A 131 -5.31 6.42 -6.69
CA SER A 131 -4.51 5.26 -6.26
C SER A 131 -5.19 3.92 -6.59
N GLY A 132 -6.33 3.94 -7.28
CA GLY A 132 -7.12 2.76 -7.60
C GLY A 132 -7.85 2.18 -6.38
N ILE A 133 -7.96 2.92 -5.28
CA ILE A 133 -8.69 2.50 -4.09
C ILE A 133 -10.08 3.12 -4.13
N GLN A 134 -11.10 2.28 -4.14
CA GLN A 134 -12.48 2.74 -4.02
C GLN A 134 -13.00 2.27 -2.67
N VAL A 135 -13.29 3.23 -1.82
CA VAL A 135 -13.93 3.04 -0.54
C VAL A 135 -15.37 3.52 -0.71
N ASP A 136 -16.36 2.76 -0.29
CA ASP A 136 -17.71 3.29 -0.06
C ASP A 136 -17.80 3.80 1.39
N GLN A 137 -18.15 5.09 1.56
CA GLN A 137 -18.25 5.74 2.88
C GLN A 137 -19.65 5.61 3.49
N SER A 138 -20.52 4.79 2.91
CA SER A 138 -21.93 4.73 3.26
C SER A 138 -22.21 4.51 4.76
N GLN A 139 -21.28 3.92 5.53
CA GLN A 139 -21.42 3.77 6.99
C GLN A 139 -20.11 3.99 7.76
N VAL A 140 -19.71 5.26 7.93
CA VAL A 140 -18.60 5.61 8.83
C VAL A 140 -19.00 5.39 10.28
N ILE A 141 -18.18 4.62 11.01
CA ILE A 141 -18.40 4.24 12.41
C ILE A 141 -17.79 5.29 13.33
N GLN A 142 -16.52 5.61 13.10
CA GLN A 142 -15.78 6.55 13.92
C GLN A 142 -14.57 7.11 13.16
N ARG A 143 -14.10 8.26 13.63
CA ARG A 143 -12.86 8.92 13.20
C ARG A 143 -12.06 9.27 14.42
N GLY A 144 -10.75 9.28 14.30
CA GLY A 144 -9.90 9.68 15.40
C GLY A 144 -8.46 9.88 14.99
N PHE A 145 -7.65 10.17 16.00
CA PHE A 145 -6.21 10.18 15.88
C PHE A 145 -5.59 9.67 17.19
N PHE A 146 -4.34 9.25 17.11
CA PHE A 146 -3.50 9.00 18.27
C PHE A 146 -2.03 9.25 17.92
N ASP A 147 -1.25 9.59 18.94
CA ASP A 147 0.19 9.77 18.79
C ASP A 147 0.89 8.40 18.76
N MET A 148 1.95 8.30 17.97
CA MET A 148 2.85 7.16 17.91
C MET A 148 4.30 7.63 17.99
N GLU A 149 5.25 6.70 18.09
CA GLU A 149 6.66 7.10 18.11
C GLU A 149 7.05 7.79 16.79
N GLY A 150 7.47 9.05 16.89
CA GLY A 150 7.93 9.86 15.76
C GLY A 150 6.82 10.48 14.89
N GLY A 151 5.54 10.32 15.27
CA GLY A 151 4.45 10.77 14.42
C GLY A 151 3.05 10.69 15.00
N LYS A 152 2.06 10.90 14.13
CA LYS A 152 0.64 10.84 14.47
C LYS A 152 -0.10 9.97 13.45
N VAL A 153 -1.06 9.18 13.93
CA VAL A 153 -1.94 8.40 13.08
C VAL A 153 -3.31 9.05 13.06
N HIS A 154 -3.79 9.40 11.87
CA HIS A 154 -5.19 9.77 11.63
C HIS A 154 -5.91 8.56 11.04
N TYR A 155 -7.11 8.24 11.53
CA TYR A 155 -7.85 7.08 11.05
C TYR A 155 -9.35 7.32 10.96
N MET A 156 -9.97 6.56 10.05
CA MET A 156 -11.40 6.46 9.87
C MET A 156 -11.76 4.99 9.78
N THR A 157 -12.71 4.57 10.61
CA THR A 157 -13.26 3.23 10.56
C THR A 157 -14.66 3.26 9.97
N GLN A 158 -15.01 2.27 9.16
CA GLN A 158 -16.27 2.21 8.43
C GLN A 158 -16.69 0.76 8.23
N ARG A 159 -17.99 0.59 7.98
CA ARG A 159 -18.58 -0.64 7.48
C ARG A 159 -18.94 -0.44 6.01
N GLY A 160 -18.57 -1.40 5.16
CA GLY A 160 -18.89 -1.32 3.75
C GLY A 160 -17.88 -2.05 2.88
N GLU A 161 -17.87 -1.66 1.62
CA GLU A 161 -17.06 -2.29 0.58
C GLU A 161 -15.73 -1.55 0.38
N VAL A 162 -14.64 -2.31 0.38
CA VAL A 162 -13.32 -1.81 -0.03
C VAL A 162 -12.88 -2.51 -1.30
N LYS A 163 -12.60 -1.73 -2.35
CA LYS A 163 -12.06 -2.21 -3.62
C LYS A 163 -10.61 -1.80 -3.78
N PHE A 164 -9.75 -2.78 -4.05
CA PHE A 164 -8.32 -2.58 -4.30
C PHE A 164 -7.98 -2.80 -5.78
N GLY A 165 -7.81 -1.70 -6.50
CA GLY A 165 -7.43 -1.70 -7.91
C GLY A 165 -8.58 -1.98 -8.87
N ASN A 166 -8.25 -2.05 -10.16
CA ASN A 166 -9.22 -2.28 -11.24
C ASN A 166 -9.42 -3.78 -11.55
N ASN A 167 -8.81 -4.68 -10.78
CA ASN A 167 -8.76 -6.09 -11.10
C ASN A 167 -9.85 -6.86 -10.34
N ALA A 168 -10.93 -7.24 -11.03
CA ALA A 168 -12.17 -7.76 -10.44
C ALA A 168 -12.01 -8.87 -9.38
N ASN A 169 -10.89 -9.62 -9.40
CA ASN A 169 -10.62 -10.70 -8.46
C ASN A 169 -10.16 -10.22 -7.06
N PHE A 170 -9.73 -8.96 -6.92
CA PHE A 170 -9.35 -8.35 -5.64
C PHE A 170 -10.49 -7.57 -4.97
N ASN A 171 -11.62 -7.40 -5.67
CA ASN A 171 -12.24 -6.08 -5.66
C ASN A 171 -13.42 -5.85 -4.72
N ASN A 172 -14.07 -6.86 -4.16
CA ASN A 172 -15.28 -6.62 -3.41
C ASN A 172 -15.24 -7.39 -2.09
N ARG A 173 -15.02 -6.66 -1.00
CA ARG A 173 -15.17 -7.19 0.35
C ARG A 173 -16.07 -6.30 1.16
N ASP A 174 -17.24 -6.84 1.48
CA ASP A 174 -18.06 -6.30 2.54
C ASP A 174 -17.42 -6.66 3.88
N GLY A 175 -17.22 -5.66 4.72
CA GLY A 175 -16.66 -5.88 6.04
C GLY A 175 -16.49 -4.59 6.82
N LEU A 176 -15.63 -4.68 7.84
CA LEU A 176 -15.18 -3.56 8.62
C LEU A 176 -13.79 -3.16 8.13
N SER A 177 -13.56 -1.88 7.97
CA SER A 177 -12.26 -1.38 7.53
C SER A 177 -11.86 -0.12 8.27
N THR A 178 -10.56 0.03 8.48
CA THR A 178 -9.92 1.21 9.02
C THR A 178 -8.91 1.71 8.01
N LEU A 179 -9.22 2.86 7.40
CA LEU A 179 -8.28 3.63 6.62
C LEU A 179 -7.47 4.51 7.56
N PHE A 180 -6.17 4.59 7.36
CA PHE A 180 -5.31 5.43 8.16
C PHE A 180 -4.23 6.13 7.34
N VAL A 181 -3.76 7.27 7.85
CA VAL A 181 -2.60 8.02 7.39
C VAL A 181 -1.65 8.20 8.56
N VAL A 182 -0.35 8.06 8.30
CA VAL A 182 0.71 8.26 9.28
C VAL A 182 1.48 9.52 8.91
N HIS A 183 1.38 10.53 9.76
CA HIS A 183 2.18 11.75 9.69
C HIS A 183 3.49 11.55 10.44
N CYS A 184 4.62 11.71 9.76
CA CYS A 184 5.95 11.66 10.37
C CYS A 184 6.58 13.05 10.34
N GLU A 185 6.95 13.60 11.50
CA GLU A 185 7.37 15.01 11.63
C GLU A 185 8.61 15.37 10.79
N SER A 186 9.47 14.38 10.53
CA SER A 186 10.77 14.54 9.86
C SER A 186 10.81 14.01 8.42
N ASP A 187 9.73 13.41 7.91
CA ASP A 187 9.74 12.74 6.61
C ASP A 187 8.50 13.10 5.77
N PRO A 188 8.67 13.76 4.60
CA PRO A 188 7.56 14.17 3.74
C PRO A 188 6.89 13.03 2.95
N LYS A 189 7.35 11.78 3.09
CA LYS A 189 6.71 10.63 2.42
C LYS A 189 5.28 10.42 2.95
N VAL A 190 4.33 10.30 2.03
CA VAL A 190 2.94 9.97 2.37
C VAL A 190 2.84 8.49 2.71
N ARG A 191 2.35 8.20 3.92
CA ARG A 191 2.17 6.85 4.45
C ARG A 191 0.71 6.64 4.78
N PHE A 192 0.11 5.61 4.21
CA PHE A 192 -1.29 5.31 4.45
C PHE A 192 -1.55 3.83 4.27
N GLY A 193 -2.69 3.36 4.74
CA GLY A 193 -3.01 1.96 4.64
C GLY A 193 -4.45 1.66 5.01
N VAL A 194 -4.81 0.40 4.81
CA VAL A 194 -6.12 -0.12 5.17
C VAL A 194 -5.92 -1.35 6.03
N TRP A 195 -6.60 -1.39 7.17
CA TRP A 195 -6.80 -2.60 7.94
C TRP A 195 -8.23 -3.07 7.74
N PHE A 196 -8.42 -4.30 7.29
CA PHE A 196 -9.71 -4.89 6.98
C PHE A 196 -9.96 -6.09 7.87
N SER A 197 -11.20 -6.26 8.31
CA SER A 197 -11.70 -7.50 8.88
C SER A 197 -13.11 -7.83 8.40
N ASN A 198 -13.49 -9.10 8.47
CA ASN A 198 -14.90 -9.46 8.24
C ASN A 198 -15.83 -8.73 9.22
N ASP A 199 -17.04 -8.46 8.76
CA ASP A 199 -18.14 -8.05 9.62
C ASP A 199 -18.66 -9.27 10.41
N PRO A 200 -18.63 -9.26 11.74
CA PRO A 200 -19.06 -10.40 12.54
C PRO A 200 -20.57 -10.65 12.47
N ASP A 201 -21.38 -9.62 12.18
CA ASP A 201 -22.82 -9.76 11.99
C ASP A 201 -23.37 -8.72 10.99
N PRO A 202 -23.36 -9.02 9.68
CA PRO A 202 -23.86 -8.13 8.63
C PRO A 202 -25.35 -7.77 8.77
N SER A 203 -26.12 -8.53 9.57
CA SER A 203 -27.55 -8.31 9.77
C SER A 203 -27.88 -7.33 10.88
N VAL A 204 -26.92 -7.08 11.79
CA VAL A 204 -27.10 -6.21 12.95
C VAL A 204 -26.81 -4.75 12.58
N PRO A 205 -27.64 -3.79 13.02
CA PRO A 205 -27.37 -2.36 12.87
C PRO A 205 -26.04 -1.95 13.51
N LEU A 206 -25.38 -0.94 12.94
CA LEU A 206 -24.02 -0.56 13.32
C LEU A 206 -23.86 -0.16 14.78
N ASP A 207 -24.88 0.46 15.38
CA ASP A 207 -24.90 0.89 16.78
C ASP A 207 -25.02 -0.26 17.80
N GLN A 208 -25.31 -1.46 17.32
CA GLN A 208 -25.45 -2.69 18.12
C GLN A 208 -24.38 -3.73 17.79
N LEU A 209 -23.52 -3.46 16.80
CA LEU A 209 -22.48 -4.37 16.36
C LEU A 209 -21.36 -4.43 17.40
N ASP A 210 -21.01 -5.63 17.85
CA ASP A 210 -19.80 -5.84 18.66
C ASP A 210 -18.57 -5.77 17.76
N VAL A 211 -17.82 -4.68 17.89
CA VAL A 211 -16.62 -4.43 17.08
C VAL A 211 -15.33 -4.89 17.75
N ILE A 212 -15.37 -5.40 18.99
CA ILE A 212 -14.16 -5.71 19.77
C ILE A 212 -13.23 -6.66 19.01
N GLY A 213 -11.95 -6.28 18.88
CA GLY A 213 -10.92 -7.06 18.17
C GLY A 213 -11.01 -7.04 16.64
N THR A 214 -11.98 -6.32 16.06
CA THR A 214 -12.12 -6.16 14.61
C THR A 214 -11.36 -4.93 14.11
N ALA A 215 -11.36 -4.72 12.79
CA ALA A 215 -10.81 -3.52 12.19
C ALA A 215 -11.47 -2.24 12.72
N ALA A 216 -12.73 -2.28 13.16
CA ALA A 216 -13.45 -1.12 13.69
C ALA A 216 -13.18 -0.84 15.18
N ASP A 217 -12.46 -1.71 15.90
CA ASP A 217 -12.07 -1.48 17.29
C ASP A 217 -10.83 -0.57 17.35
N PRO A 218 -10.96 0.65 17.91
CA PRO A 218 -9.85 1.60 17.95
C PRO A 218 -8.71 1.17 18.88
N GLU A 219 -8.99 0.38 19.93
CA GLU A 219 -7.94 -0.13 20.81
C GLU A 219 -7.20 -1.29 20.15
N ALA A 220 -7.91 -2.18 19.44
CA ALA A 220 -7.27 -3.22 18.63
C ALA A 220 -6.41 -2.62 17.51
N PHE A 221 -6.89 -1.58 16.84
CA PHE A 221 -6.13 -0.87 15.81
C PHE A 221 -4.89 -0.20 16.39
N ARG A 222 -5.01 0.51 17.52
CA ARG A 222 -3.86 1.11 18.21
C ARG A 222 -2.84 0.05 18.62
N GLY A 223 -3.31 -1.08 19.15
CA GLY A 223 -2.47 -2.24 19.50
C GLY A 223 -1.69 -2.75 18.29
N LEU A 224 -2.36 -2.99 17.16
CA LEU A 224 -1.72 -3.40 15.91
C LEU A 224 -0.66 -2.37 15.47
N MET A 225 -1.02 -1.08 15.43
CA MET A 225 -0.14 -0.01 14.95
C MET A 225 1.09 0.19 15.84
N SER A 226 1.00 -0.14 17.14
CA SER A 226 2.11 -0.05 18.07
C SER A 226 3.28 -1.01 17.79
N HIS A 227 3.06 -2.03 16.94
CA HIS A 227 4.12 -2.95 16.50
C HIS A 227 5.03 -2.36 15.42
N PHE A 228 4.66 -1.22 14.81
CA PHE A 228 5.30 -0.71 13.61
C PHE A 228 6.03 0.61 13.88
N GLY A 229 7.22 0.74 13.28
CA GLY A 229 8.08 1.92 13.34
C GLY A 229 8.03 2.74 12.05
N PHE A 230 6.85 3.12 11.57
CA PHE A 230 6.65 3.75 10.26
C PHE A 230 7.52 4.99 10.00
N CYS A 231 7.79 5.79 11.04
CA CYS A 231 8.59 7.00 10.94
C CYS A 231 10.10 6.76 11.10
N ASN A 232 10.49 5.54 11.47
CA ASN A 232 11.88 5.12 11.61
C ASN A 232 12.31 4.14 10.49
N ALA A 233 11.38 3.73 9.63
CA ALA A 233 11.65 2.89 8.46
C ALA A 233 12.39 3.71 7.37
N ASN A 234 13.51 3.18 6.89
CA ASN A 234 14.37 3.83 5.88
C ASN A 234 13.80 3.70 4.46
#